data_AF-A0A4R4LL31-F1
#
_entry.id   AF-A0A4R4LL31-F1
#
_cell.length_a   1.000
_cell.length_b   1.000
_cell.length_c   1.000
_cell.angle_alpha   90.00
_cell.angle_beta   90.00
_cell.angle_gamma   90.00
#
_symmetry.space_group_name_H-M   'P 1'
#
loop_
_entity.id
_entity.type
_entity.pdbx_description
1 polymer ?
#
loop_
_entity_poly.entity_id
_entity_poly.type
_entity_poly.pdbx_seq_one_letter_code
_entity_poly.pdbx_strand_id
1 'polypeptide(L)'
;RPSAGPTGGPTVPDVVGADFEKARDELRDRKLGWRFIFGTGNGREVVRTVPAADAPVTRGTTVQVYVAGPAPQVEVPDLDDEDCADVARELGELGLYPRYPSGRAGTVSAQDPLAGATARWNDQVSVTCTPEQD
;
A
#
# COMPACT_ATOMS: atom_id res chain seq x y z
N ARG A 1 -10.47 -41.34 -13.88
CA ARG A 1 -9.68 -40.11 -13.70
C ARG A 1 -10.18 -39.43 -12.43
N PRO A 2 -9.36 -39.23 -11.38
CA PRO A 2 -9.76 -38.34 -10.30
C PRO A 2 -9.46 -36.90 -10.73
N SER A 3 -10.49 -36.12 -11.04
CA SER A 3 -10.36 -34.67 -11.12
C SER A 3 -10.50 -34.13 -9.70
N ALA A 4 -9.42 -33.56 -9.20
CA ALA A 4 -9.22 -33.11 -7.83
C ALA A 4 -10.41 -32.29 -7.28
N GLY A 5 -10.73 -32.50 -6.00
CA GLY A 5 -11.59 -31.59 -5.23
C GLY A 5 -11.03 -30.17 -5.19
N PRO A 6 -11.80 -29.17 -4.72
CA PRO A 6 -11.36 -27.79 -4.70
C PRO A 6 -10.24 -27.64 -3.66
N THR A 7 -8.98 -27.72 -4.11
CA THR A 7 -7.82 -27.28 -3.35
C THR A 7 -7.88 -25.74 -3.30
N GLY A 8 -8.80 -25.21 -2.50
CA GLY A 8 -9.16 -23.80 -2.45
C GLY A 8 -8.05 -22.95 -1.81
N GLY A 9 -7.04 -22.61 -2.61
CA GLY A 9 -6.14 -21.50 -2.30
C GLY A 9 -6.91 -20.18 -2.22
N PRO A 10 -6.32 -19.12 -1.62
CA PRO A 10 -6.93 -17.81 -1.64
C PRO A 10 -7.19 -17.39 -3.10
N THR A 11 -8.37 -16.85 -3.37
CA THR A 11 -8.70 -16.24 -4.66
C THR A 11 -8.62 -14.73 -4.54
N VAL A 12 -8.40 -14.06 -5.67
CA VAL A 12 -8.52 -12.60 -5.74
C VAL A 12 -9.98 -12.22 -5.51
N PRO A 13 -10.30 -11.33 -4.55
CA PRO A 13 -11.66 -10.86 -4.34
C PRO A 13 -12.14 -10.03 -5.53
N ASP A 14 -13.44 -10.07 -5.79
CA ASP A 14 -14.07 -9.22 -6.81
C ASP A 14 -14.26 -7.81 -6.28
N VAL A 15 -13.23 -6.99 -6.48
CA VAL A 15 -13.18 -5.59 -6.06
C VAL A 15 -13.43 -4.62 -7.22
N VAL A 16 -13.73 -5.12 -8.42
CA VAL A 16 -13.98 -4.28 -9.59
C VAL A 16 -15.28 -3.50 -9.40
N GLY A 17 -15.24 -2.19 -9.64
CA GLY A 17 -16.33 -1.26 -9.37
C GLY A 17 -16.42 -0.80 -7.91
N ALA A 18 -15.65 -1.40 -7.00
CA ALA A 18 -15.53 -0.90 -5.63
C ALA A 18 -14.55 0.28 -5.56
N ASP A 19 -14.65 1.07 -4.50
CA ASP A 19 -13.65 2.07 -4.15
C ASP A 19 -12.30 1.39 -3.85
N PHE A 20 -11.18 2.01 -4.29
CA PHE A 20 -9.85 1.44 -4.12
C PHE A 20 -9.44 1.26 -2.65
N GLU A 21 -9.91 2.08 -1.71
CA GLU A 21 -9.66 1.91 -0.27
C GLU A 21 -10.39 0.65 0.24
N LYS A 22 -11.63 0.45 -0.19
CA LYS A 22 -12.36 -0.80 0.12
C LYS A 22 -11.65 -2.01 -0.49
N ALA A 23 -11.14 -1.88 -1.71
CA ALA A 23 -10.37 -2.94 -2.36
C ALA A 23 -9.10 -3.29 -1.58
N ARG A 24 -8.41 -2.29 -1.01
CA ARG A 24 -7.26 -2.48 -0.13
C ARG A 24 -7.64 -3.34 1.08
N ASP A 25 -8.72 -2.99 1.77
CA ASP A 25 -9.19 -3.73 2.93
C ASP A 25 -9.53 -5.18 2.58
N GLU A 26 -10.26 -5.42 1.49
CA GLU A 26 -10.59 -6.79 1.06
C GLU A 26 -9.35 -7.62 0.72
N LEU A 27 -8.33 -7.02 0.08
CA LEU A 27 -7.07 -7.70 -0.21
C LEU A 27 -6.28 -7.99 1.07
N ARG A 28 -6.25 -7.05 2.02
CA ARG A 28 -5.62 -7.21 3.34
C ARG A 28 -6.26 -8.34 4.14
N ASP A 29 -7.58 -8.38 4.20
CA ASP A 29 -8.35 -9.42 4.90
C ASP A 29 -8.08 -10.82 4.31
N ARG A 30 -7.81 -10.90 3.00
CA ARG A 30 -7.37 -12.13 2.31
C ARG A 30 -5.88 -12.43 2.46
N LYS A 31 -5.12 -11.59 3.17
CA LYS A 31 -3.65 -11.66 3.32
C LYS A 31 -2.93 -11.69 1.97
N LEU A 32 -3.46 -10.92 1.02
CA LEU A 32 -2.86 -10.69 -0.29
C LEU A 32 -2.09 -9.37 -0.26
N GLY A 33 -1.01 -9.30 -1.02
CA GLY A 33 -0.36 -8.02 -1.30
C GLY A 33 -1.15 -7.25 -2.35
N TRP A 34 -0.96 -5.95 -2.41
CA TRP A 34 -1.57 -5.10 -3.44
C TRP A 34 -0.57 -4.08 -3.99
N ARG A 35 -0.83 -3.64 -5.21
CA ARG A 35 -0.16 -2.50 -5.84
C ARG A 35 -1.19 -1.69 -6.62
N PHE A 36 -1.49 -0.48 -6.14
CA PHE A 36 -2.40 0.41 -6.84
C PHE A 36 -1.71 1.08 -8.04
N ILE A 37 -2.40 1.10 -9.17
CA ILE A 37 -1.99 1.75 -10.41
C ILE A 37 -3.10 2.73 -10.76
N PHE A 38 -2.85 4.00 -10.46
CA PHE A 38 -3.83 5.06 -10.70
C PHE A 38 -3.83 5.49 -12.17
N GLY A 39 -5.03 5.67 -12.71
CA GLY A 39 -5.25 6.12 -14.07
C GLY A 39 -5.25 7.64 -14.18
N THR A 40 -5.68 8.12 -15.35
CA THR A 40 -5.85 9.55 -15.66
C THR A 40 -7.32 9.93 -15.89
N GLY A 41 -8.24 8.98 -15.66
CA GLY A 41 -9.67 9.20 -15.79
C GLY A 41 -10.25 9.99 -14.62
N ASN A 42 -11.54 9.79 -14.38
CA ASN A 42 -12.24 10.38 -13.26
C ASN A 42 -12.76 9.25 -12.37
N GLY A 43 -12.86 9.52 -11.08
CA GLY A 43 -13.36 8.55 -10.11
C GLY A 43 -12.26 7.82 -9.35
N ARG A 44 -12.70 6.94 -8.47
CA ARG A 44 -11.87 6.23 -7.50
C ARG A 44 -12.19 4.74 -7.47
N GLU A 45 -13.02 4.28 -8.41
CA GLU A 45 -13.33 2.88 -8.52
C GLU A 45 -12.19 2.09 -9.14
N VAL A 46 -12.05 0.85 -8.70
CA VAL A 46 -11.20 -0.13 -9.34
C VAL A 46 -11.83 -0.53 -10.67
N VAL A 47 -11.11 -0.34 -11.77
CA VAL A 47 -11.56 -0.73 -13.10
C VAL A 47 -11.09 -2.12 -13.49
N ARG A 48 -10.00 -2.60 -12.87
CA ARG A 48 -9.37 -3.87 -13.22
C ARG A 48 -8.44 -4.37 -12.12
N THR A 49 -8.33 -5.67 -11.99
CA THR A 49 -7.29 -6.34 -11.18
C THR A 49 -6.46 -7.31 -12.02
N VAL A 50 -5.19 -7.50 -11.64
CA VAL A 50 -4.29 -8.51 -12.21
C VAL A 50 -3.49 -9.19 -11.08
N PRO A 51 -3.69 -10.50 -10.82
CA PRO A 51 -4.63 -11.42 -11.47
C PRO A 51 -6.09 -10.95 -11.36
N ALA A 52 -6.94 -11.40 -12.30
CA ALA A 52 -8.34 -11.02 -12.33
C ALA A 52 -9.10 -11.54 -11.09
N ALA A 53 -10.28 -10.97 -10.82
CA ALA A 53 -11.20 -11.49 -9.80
C ALA A 53 -11.43 -13.00 -9.97
N ASP A 54 -11.60 -13.69 -8.84
CA ASP A 54 -11.76 -15.15 -8.73
C ASP A 54 -10.56 -15.99 -9.19
N ALA A 55 -9.49 -15.36 -9.69
CA ALA A 55 -8.28 -16.08 -10.07
C ALA A 55 -7.64 -16.73 -8.83
N PRO A 56 -7.23 -18.02 -8.93
CA PRO A 56 -6.53 -18.69 -7.85
C PRO A 56 -5.15 -18.09 -7.66
N VAL A 57 -4.84 -17.71 -6.43
CA VAL A 57 -3.54 -17.14 -6.05
C VAL A 57 -2.95 -17.86 -4.85
N THR A 58 -1.66 -17.65 -4.62
CA THR A 58 -0.99 -18.10 -3.40
C THR A 58 -0.93 -16.96 -2.39
N ARG A 59 -0.81 -17.30 -1.10
CA ARG A 59 -0.62 -16.27 -0.05
C ARG A 59 0.63 -15.44 -0.35
N GLY A 60 0.55 -14.13 -0.12
CA GLY A 60 1.62 -13.21 -0.46
C GLY A 60 1.69 -12.81 -1.95
N THR A 61 0.77 -13.30 -2.80
CA THR A 61 0.64 -12.78 -4.17
C THR A 61 0.27 -11.30 -4.12
N THR A 62 0.97 -10.48 -4.90
CA THR A 62 0.64 -9.05 -5.07
C THR A 62 -0.35 -8.89 -6.22
N VAL A 63 -1.55 -8.43 -5.90
CA VAL A 63 -2.57 -8.08 -6.88
C VAL A 63 -2.35 -6.65 -7.36
N GLN A 64 -2.17 -6.46 -8.66
CA GLN A 64 -2.17 -5.14 -9.27
C GLN A 64 -3.60 -4.65 -9.41
N VAL A 65 -3.90 -3.49 -8.83
CA VAL A 65 -5.25 -2.91 -8.80
C VAL A 65 -5.23 -1.62 -9.58
N TYR A 66 -5.94 -1.58 -10.70
CA TYR A 66 -6.03 -0.42 -11.58
C TYR A 66 -7.23 0.42 -11.18
N VAL A 67 -7.01 1.69 -10.90
CA VAL A 67 -8.03 2.66 -10.45
C VAL A 67 -8.36 3.61 -11.60
N ALA A 68 -9.63 3.99 -11.73
CA ALA A 68 -10.13 4.83 -12.83
C ALA A 68 -9.42 6.18 -12.91
N GLY A 69 -9.34 6.89 -11.78
CA GLY A 69 -8.79 8.24 -11.68
C GLY A 69 -7.38 8.31 -11.09
N PRO A 70 -6.89 9.56 -10.91
CA PRO A 70 -5.55 9.81 -10.41
C PRO A 70 -5.39 9.42 -8.94
N ALA A 71 -4.14 9.27 -8.52
CA ALA A 71 -3.79 9.03 -7.13
C ALA A 71 -4.33 10.18 -6.26
N PRO A 72 -5.11 9.88 -5.20
CA PRO A 72 -5.60 10.92 -4.31
C PRO A 72 -4.43 11.59 -3.59
N GLN A 73 -4.63 12.86 -3.27
CA GLN A 73 -3.68 13.63 -2.47
C GLN A 73 -3.85 13.27 -0.99
N VAL A 74 -2.72 13.15 -0.31
CA VAL A 74 -2.64 12.95 1.14
C VAL A 74 -1.64 13.93 1.72
N GLU A 75 -1.87 14.31 2.96
CA GLU A 75 -0.93 15.14 3.70
C GLU A 75 0.16 14.24 4.30
N VAL A 76 1.42 14.66 4.18
CA VAL A 76 2.53 13.94 4.79
C VAL A 76 2.48 14.20 6.31
N PRO A 77 2.45 13.15 7.14
CA PRO A 77 2.39 13.29 8.59
C PRO A 77 3.72 13.85 9.12
N ASP A 78 3.67 14.35 10.34
CA ASP A 78 4.88 14.72 11.10
C ASP A 78 5.43 13.48 11.78
N LEU A 79 6.62 13.06 11.35
CA LEU A 79 7.32 11.88 11.81
C LEU A 79 8.48 12.25 12.75
N ASP A 80 8.66 13.54 13.09
CA ASP A 80 9.82 13.98 13.87
C ASP A 80 9.83 13.34 15.26
N ASP A 81 10.99 12.90 15.74
CA ASP A 81 11.17 12.16 16.98
C ASP A 81 10.39 10.82 17.09
N GLU A 82 9.73 10.35 16.02
CA GLU A 82 9.06 9.05 16.03
C GLU A 82 10.05 7.88 15.93
N ASP A 83 9.63 6.70 16.39
CA ASP A 83 10.39 5.46 16.22
C ASP A 83 10.37 5.00 14.76
N CYS A 84 11.55 4.84 14.17
CA CYS A 84 11.66 4.48 12.76
C CYS A 84 11.06 3.12 12.39
N ALA A 85 10.85 2.21 13.35
CA ALA A 85 10.18 0.93 13.11
C ALA A 85 8.67 1.10 12.92
N ASP A 86 8.06 2.12 13.53
CA ASP A 86 6.63 2.41 13.47
C ASP A 86 6.23 3.22 12.23
N VAL A 87 7.10 4.10 11.75
CA VAL A 87 6.86 4.97 10.59
C VAL A 87 6.34 4.21 9.36
N ALA A 88 6.80 2.98 9.13
CA ALA A 88 6.37 2.20 7.97
C ALA A 88 4.90 1.79 8.03
N ARG A 89 4.35 1.58 9.23
CA ARG A 89 2.94 1.30 9.43
C ARG A 89 2.13 2.56 9.14
N GLU A 90 2.51 3.68 9.76
CA GLU A 90 1.77 4.93 9.65
C GLU A 90 1.70 5.44 8.20
N LEU A 91 2.83 5.52 7.52
CA LEU A 91 2.86 5.91 6.10
C LEU A 91 2.06 4.94 5.22
N GLY A 92 2.12 3.64 5.53
CA GLY A 92 1.33 2.63 4.83
C GLY A 92 -0.18 2.77 5.02
N GLU A 93 -0.63 3.32 6.16
CA GLU A 93 -2.04 3.64 6.41
C GLU A 93 -2.54 4.75 5.48
N LEU A 94 -1.67 5.72 5.18
CA LEU A 94 -1.91 6.84 4.26
C LEU A 94 -1.65 6.48 2.78
N GLY A 95 -1.24 5.25 2.48
CA GLY A 95 -0.89 4.84 1.11
C GLY A 95 0.44 5.41 0.60
N LEU A 96 1.31 5.87 1.51
CA LEU A 96 2.67 6.35 1.23
C LEU A 96 3.70 5.24 1.46
N TYR A 97 4.84 5.34 0.79
CA TYR A 97 5.92 4.37 0.91
C TYR A 97 7.13 4.96 1.64
N PRO A 98 7.54 4.41 2.79
CA PRO A 98 8.75 4.85 3.46
C PRO A 98 9.99 4.41 2.69
N ARG A 99 10.98 5.31 2.60
CA ARG A 99 12.33 5.01 2.10
C ARG A 99 13.33 5.36 3.20
N TYR A 100 14.13 4.39 3.62
CA TYR A 100 15.08 4.55 4.73
C TYR A 100 16.53 4.58 4.23
N PRO A 101 17.07 5.73 3.78
CA PRO A 101 18.46 5.83 3.36
C PRO A 101 19.48 5.57 4.47
N SER A 102 19.17 5.86 5.74
CA SER A 102 20.07 5.66 6.88
C SER A 102 19.80 4.37 7.67
N GLY A 103 18.81 3.56 7.26
CA GLY A 103 18.34 2.40 8.01
C GLY A 103 17.07 2.69 8.82
N ARG A 104 16.57 1.70 9.56
CA ARG A 104 15.29 1.74 10.30
C ARG A 104 15.49 1.76 11.82
N ALA A 105 16.70 2.04 12.29
CA ALA A 105 17.05 1.99 13.70
C ALA A 105 17.14 3.40 14.29
N GLY A 106 16.63 3.56 15.51
CA GLY A 106 16.59 4.84 16.21
C GLY A 106 15.34 5.64 15.88
N THR A 107 15.40 6.94 16.14
CA THR A 107 14.30 7.86 15.89
C THR A 107 14.50 8.62 14.60
N VAL A 108 13.39 9.08 14.03
CA VAL A 108 13.38 9.96 12.88
C VAL A 108 14.00 11.30 13.27
N SER A 109 14.97 11.75 12.48
CA SER A 109 15.59 13.07 12.65
C SER A 109 15.38 13.97 11.44
N ALA A 110 14.89 13.40 10.33
CA ALA A 110 14.47 14.16 9.17
C ALA A 110 13.54 13.33 8.29
N GLN A 111 12.60 14.02 7.64
CA GLN A 111 11.76 13.47 6.59
C GLN A 111 11.77 14.35 5.34
N ASP A 112 11.56 13.75 4.18
CA ASP A 112 11.33 14.43 2.91
C ASP A 112 10.28 13.67 2.09
N PRO A 113 9.14 14.28 1.74
CA PRO A 113 8.74 15.66 2.00
C PRO A 113 8.53 15.98 3.49
N LEU A 114 8.57 17.28 3.83
CA LEU A 114 8.29 17.78 5.18
C LEU A 114 6.84 17.53 5.62
N ALA A 115 6.61 17.54 6.92
CA ALA A 115 5.28 17.47 7.51
C ALA A 115 4.34 18.54 6.93
N GLY A 116 3.09 18.17 6.67
CA GLY A 116 2.09 19.05 6.06
C GLY A 116 2.25 19.23 4.55
N ALA A 117 3.29 18.67 3.91
CA ALA A 117 3.41 18.69 2.47
C ALA A 117 2.32 17.85 1.80
N THR A 118 1.92 18.23 0.59
CA THR A 118 0.98 17.44 -0.20
C THR A 118 1.74 16.36 -0.98
N ALA A 119 1.49 15.10 -0.64
CA ALA A 119 1.91 13.93 -1.39
C ALA A 119 0.71 13.27 -2.10
N ARG A 120 0.97 12.25 -2.91
CA ARG A 120 -0.06 11.40 -3.51
C ARG A 120 0.12 9.97 -3.06
N TRP A 121 -0.95 9.18 -3.11
CA TRP A 121 -0.82 7.74 -2.94
C TRP A 121 0.24 7.14 -3.86
N ASN A 122 0.97 6.17 -3.32
CA ASN A 122 2.19 5.58 -3.87
C ASN A 122 3.44 6.48 -3.90
N ASP A 123 3.37 7.73 -3.46
CA ASP A 123 4.58 8.55 -3.32
C ASP A 123 5.49 7.99 -2.22
N GLN A 124 6.78 8.30 -2.36
CA GLN A 124 7.79 7.91 -1.39
C GLN A 124 8.07 9.07 -0.43
N VAL A 125 8.17 8.74 0.85
CA VAL A 125 8.67 9.63 1.89
C VAL A 125 10.02 9.09 2.34
N SER A 126 11.07 9.87 2.13
CA SER A 126 12.41 9.58 2.62
C SER A 126 12.48 9.90 4.11
N VAL A 127 12.93 8.92 4.90
CA VAL A 127 12.98 9.00 6.36
C VAL A 127 14.40 8.72 6.81
N THR A 128 15.04 9.73 7.40
CA THR A 128 16.37 9.62 7.98
C THR A 128 16.25 9.32 9.46
N CYS A 129 16.72 8.16 9.84
CA CYS A 129 16.81 7.70 11.21
C CYS A 129 18.21 7.93 11.76
N THR A 130 18.28 8.39 13.01
CA THR A 130 19.53 8.48 13.77
C THR A 130 19.44 7.52 14.94
N PRO A 131 20.37 6.55 15.08
CA PRO A 131 20.44 5.76 16.29
C PRO A 131 20.72 6.69 17.48
N GLU A 132 20.07 6.44 18.61
CA GLU A 132 20.38 7.13 19.85
C GLU A 132 21.85 6.85 20.19
N GLN A 133 22.63 7.92 20.37
CA GLN A 133 24.05 7.82 20.69
C GLN A 133 24.16 7.54 22.19
N ASP A 134 24.49 6.30 22.55
CA ASP A 134 24.81 5.88 23.93
C ASP A 134 26.02 6.64 24.51
#